data_AF-A0A1S3Y5Z7-F1
#
_entry.id   AF-A0A1S3Y5Z7-F1
#
_cell.length_a   1.000
_cell.length_b   1.000
_cell.length_c   1.000
_cell.angle_alpha   90.00
_cell.angle_beta   90.00
_cell.angle_gamma   90.00
#
_symmetry.space_group_name_H-M   'P 1'
#
loop_
_entity.id
_entity.type
_entity.pdbx_description
1 polymer ?
#
loop_
_entity_poly.entity_id
_entity_poly.type
_entity_poly.pdbx_seq_one_letter_code
_entity_poly.pdbx_strand_id
1 'polypeptide(L)'
;VNVPTDGDAEWSVKTAERAVVVERTDDVNSVRVTVSGLLQLDVKVVPIGENENKVHNYQIPADDAFAHLETQFKFFNLSKDVEGILGKTYQPGYVSPVKRGVPMPIMGGEDKYQTPALHSALCKKCRFQRSAGVASI
;
A
#
# COMPACT_ATOMS: atom_id res chain seq x y z
N VAL A 1 -14.48 -12.83 0.30
CA VAL A 1 -13.93 -12.49 1.63
C VAL A 1 -15.03 -11.78 2.38
N ASN A 2 -15.49 -12.35 3.49
CA ASN A 2 -16.47 -11.69 4.37
C ASN A 2 -15.86 -11.71 5.77
N VAL A 3 -15.52 -10.53 6.29
CA VAL A 3 -14.97 -10.35 7.63
C VAL A 3 -16.12 -9.84 8.50
N PRO A 4 -16.51 -10.58 9.54
CA PRO A 4 -17.56 -10.16 10.46
C PRO A 4 -17.34 -8.77 11.06
N THR A 5 -18.42 -8.12 11.50
CA THR A 5 -18.35 -6.71 11.92
C THR A 5 -18.03 -6.49 13.40
N ASP A 6 -17.90 -7.55 14.18
CA ASP A 6 -17.47 -7.54 15.58
C ASP A 6 -15.98 -7.18 15.72
N GLY A 7 -15.63 -6.58 16.86
CA GLY A 7 -14.24 -6.27 17.20
C GLY A 7 -13.42 -7.57 17.29
N ASP A 8 -12.20 -7.53 16.76
CA ASP A 8 -11.29 -8.68 16.61
C ASP A 8 -11.75 -9.77 15.61
N ALA A 9 -12.69 -9.47 14.72
CA ALA A 9 -13.10 -10.39 13.67
C ALA A 9 -11.96 -10.77 12.71
N GLU A 10 -11.83 -12.06 12.43
CA GLU A 10 -10.86 -12.63 11.50
C GLU A 10 -11.56 -13.39 10.37
N TRP A 11 -11.04 -13.24 9.15
CA TRP A 11 -11.24 -14.17 8.05
C TRP A 11 -9.90 -14.76 7.64
N SER A 12 -9.81 -16.08 7.50
CA SER A 12 -8.60 -16.73 7.01
C SER A 12 -8.88 -17.84 6.00
N VAL A 13 -7.93 -18.02 5.08
CA VAL A 13 -7.90 -19.12 4.12
C VAL A 13 -6.50 -19.70 4.05
N LYS A 14 -6.41 -21.03 3.98
CA LYS A 14 -5.13 -21.75 3.82
C LYS A 14 -5.17 -22.53 2.51
N THR A 15 -4.17 -22.33 1.67
CA THR A 15 -3.88 -23.15 0.50
C THR A 15 -2.66 -24.04 0.77
N ALA A 16 -2.30 -24.91 -0.18
CA ALA A 16 -1.08 -25.71 -0.07
C ALA A 16 0.20 -24.86 0.01
N GLU A 17 0.17 -23.63 -0.55
CA GLU A 17 1.34 -22.77 -0.64
C GLU A 17 1.36 -21.65 0.40
N ARG A 18 0.19 -21.09 0.75
CA ARG A 18 0.10 -19.89 1.60
C ARG A 18 -1.16 -19.85 2.45
N ALA A 19 -1.07 -19.16 3.57
CA ALA A 19 -2.22 -18.69 4.34
C ALA A 19 -2.42 -17.19 4.09
N VAL A 20 -3.68 -16.78 3.92
CA VAL A 20 -4.09 -15.38 3.95
C VAL A 20 -4.99 -15.20 5.14
N VAL A 21 -4.71 -14.18 5.95
CA VAL A 21 -5.47 -13.80 7.13
C VAL A 21 -5.84 -12.32 6.97
N VAL A 22 -7.10 -11.98 7.20
CA VAL A 22 -7.63 -10.62 7.22
C VAL A 22 -8.29 -10.42 8.57
N GLU A 23 -7.73 -9.52 9.37
CA GLU A 23 -8.17 -9.23 10.75
C GLU A 23 -8.62 -7.78 10.83
N ARG A 24 -9.68 -7.52 11.59
CA ARG A 24 -9.98 -6.16 12.04
C ARG A 24 -9.04 -5.82 13.18
N THR A 25 -8.48 -4.62 13.16
CA THR A 25 -7.56 -4.16 14.22
C THR A 25 -8.16 -3.04 15.08
N ASP A 26 -9.40 -2.65 14.78
CA ASP A 26 -10.16 -1.60 15.44
C ASP A 26 -11.66 -1.80 15.13
N ASP A 27 -12.52 -1.07 15.82
CA ASP A 27 -13.98 -1.17 15.70
C ASP A 27 -14.47 -0.85 14.27
N VAL A 28 -13.80 0.08 13.58
CA VAL A 28 -14.13 0.54 12.22
C VAL A 28 -12.88 0.86 11.40
N ASN A 29 -12.99 0.76 10.08
CA ASN A 29 -12.05 1.35 9.12
C ASN A 29 -10.58 0.89 9.18
N SER A 30 -10.25 -0.13 9.98
CA SER A 30 -8.89 -0.61 10.15
C SER A 30 -8.81 -2.13 9.99
N VAL A 31 -7.90 -2.58 9.12
CA VAL A 31 -7.67 -3.99 8.84
C VAL A 31 -6.18 -4.31 8.75
N ARG A 32 -5.81 -5.52 9.17
CA ARG A 32 -4.51 -6.13 8.91
C ARG A 32 -4.72 -7.29 7.96
N VAL A 33 -3.89 -7.34 6.92
CA VAL A 33 -3.85 -8.43 5.95
C VAL A 33 -2.47 -9.09 6.03
N THR A 34 -2.44 -10.37 6.38
CA THR A 34 -1.22 -11.16 6.46
C THR A 34 -1.23 -12.24 5.38
N VAL A 35 -0.22 -12.25 4.52
CA VAL A 35 0.03 -13.30 3.54
C VAL A 35 1.32 -14.03 3.94
N SER A 36 1.18 -15.28 4.38
CA SER A 36 2.27 -16.06 4.98
C SER A 36 3.52 -16.09 4.10
N GLY A 37 4.66 -15.72 4.67
CA GLY A 37 5.96 -15.72 3.99
C GLY A 37 6.16 -14.61 2.95
N LEU A 38 5.16 -13.76 2.70
CA LEU A 38 5.25 -12.65 1.74
C LEU A 38 5.25 -11.29 2.44
N LEU A 39 4.09 -10.88 2.97
CA LEU A 39 3.90 -9.55 3.54
C LEU A 39 2.81 -9.52 4.60
N GLN A 40 2.90 -8.53 5.46
CA GLN A 40 1.81 -8.02 6.26
C GLN A 40 1.55 -6.57 5.84
N LEU A 41 0.28 -6.23 5.68
CA LEU A 41 -0.21 -4.90 5.32
C LEU A 41 -1.23 -4.47 6.37
N ASP A 42 -0.98 -3.35 7.04
CA ASP A 42 -1.92 -2.68 7.92
C ASP A 42 -2.50 -1.49 7.16
N VAL A 43 -3.83 -1.40 7.08
CA VAL A 43 -4.55 -0.34 6.36
C VAL A 43 -5.56 0.30 7.29
N LYS A 44 -5.54 1.64 7.35
CA LYS A 44 -6.52 2.42 8.11
C LYS A 44 -7.06 3.56 7.25
N VAL A 45 -8.37 3.72 7.25
CA VAL A 45 -9.04 4.87 6.64
C VAL A 45 -9.27 5.93 7.72
N VAL A 46 -8.73 7.13 7.52
CA VAL A 46 -8.88 8.27 8.44
C VAL A 46 -9.64 9.39 7.73
N PRO A 47 -10.86 9.74 8.17
CA PRO A 47 -11.64 10.78 7.53
C PRO A 47 -10.98 12.15 7.73
N ILE A 48 -11.01 12.99 6.69
CA ILE A 48 -10.49 14.36 6.75
C ILE A 48 -11.55 15.26 7.37
N GLY A 49 -11.27 15.74 8.58
CA GLY A 49 -12.15 16.67 9.29
C GLY A 49 -12.01 18.12 8.83
N GLU A 50 -12.90 19.01 9.31
CA GLU A 50 -12.87 20.43 8.95
C GLU A 50 -11.52 21.11 9.24
N ASN A 51 -10.90 20.79 10.37
CA ASN A 51 -9.63 21.40 10.77
C ASN A 51 -8.51 21.01 9.80
N GLU A 52 -8.46 19.74 9.41
CA GLU A 52 -7.47 19.23 8.46
C GLU A 52 -7.72 19.78 7.05
N ASN A 53 -8.98 19.84 6.61
CA ASN A 53 -9.39 20.50 5.36
C ASN A 53 -8.92 21.96 5.31
N LYS A 54 -9.05 22.71 6.41
CA LYS A 54 -8.58 24.11 6.52
C LYS A 54 -7.05 24.21 6.49
N VAL A 55 -6.35 23.37 7.26
CA VAL A 55 -4.88 23.41 7.36
C VAL A 55 -4.20 23.03 6.04
N HIS A 56 -4.73 22.02 5.35
CA HIS A 56 -4.17 21.52 4.09
C HIS A 56 -4.81 22.17 2.84
N ASN A 57 -5.80 23.03 3.03
CA ASN A 57 -6.55 23.71 1.97
C ASN A 57 -7.08 22.75 0.90
N TYR A 58 -7.64 21.61 1.32
CA TYR A 58 -8.22 20.63 0.39
C TYR A 58 -9.47 21.17 -0.33
N GLN A 59 -10.12 22.20 0.22
CA GLN A 59 -11.32 22.85 -0.34
C GLN A 59 -12.50 21.87 -0.49
N ILE A 60 -12.60 20.91 0.42
CA ILE A 60 -13.69 19.91 0.44
C ILE A 60 -15.01 20.64 0.80
N PRO A 61 -16.07 20.52 -0.02
CA PRO A 61 -17.40 21.03 0.28
C PRO A 61 -18.02 20.42 1.54
N ALA A 62 -19.04 21.07 2.11
CA ALA A 62 -19.69 20.61 3.34
C ALA A 62 -20.49 19.30 3.17
N ASP A 63 -20.86 18.95 1.94
CA ASP A 63 -21.60 17.75 1.55
C ASP A 63 -20.72 16.65 0.95
N ASP A 64 -19.38 16.82 1.02
CA ASP A 64 -18.40 15.86 0.53
C ASP A 64 -17.37 15.53 1.63
N ALA A 65 -16.67 14.40 1.47
CA ALA A 65 -15.67 13.96 2.43
C ALA A 65 -14.53 13.22 1.73
N PHE A 66 -13.30 13.60 2.06
CA PHE A 66 -12.12 12.82 1.71
C PHE A 66 -11.65 12.00 2.91
N ALA A 67 -10.83 11.00 2.64
CA ALA A 67 -10.16 10.24 3.68
C ALA A 67 -8.70 9.98 3.28
N HIS A 68 -7.83 10.00 4.28
CA HIS A 68 -6.50 9.45 4.16
C HIS A 68 -6.57 7.93 4.21
N LEU A 69 -5.79 7.29 3.34
CA LEU A 69 -5.52 5.86 3.39
C LEU A 69 -4.13 5.67 3.98
N GLU A 70 -4.08 5.44 5.28
CA GLU A 70 -2.85 5.09 5.96
C GLU A 70 -2.52 3.62 5.65
N THR A 71 -1.32 3.39 5.11
CA THR A 71 -0.84 2.04 4.79
C THR A 71 0.53 1.81 5.39
N GLN A 72 0.70 0.67 6.04
CA GLN A 72 1.98 0.22 6.54
C GLN A 72 2.27 -1.18 6.01
N PHE A 73 3.46 -1.37 5.47
CA PHE A 73 3.88 -2.64 4.90
C PHE A 73 5.05 -3.22 5.69
N LYS A 74 4.96 -4.51 5.99
CA LYS A 74 6.06 -5.33 6.49
C LYS A 74 6.28 -6.49 5.53
N PHE A 75 7.40 -6.49 4.82
CA PHE A 75 7.77 -7.56 3.90
C PHE A 75 8.69 -8.56 4.59
N PHE A 76 8.39 -9.85 4.49
CA PHE A 76 9.15 -10.89 5.21
C PHE A 76 10.36 -11.40 4.43
N ASN A 77 10.30 -11.41 3.10
CA ASN A 77 11.36 -11.96 2.24
C ASN A 77 11.62 -11.09 1.01
N LEU A 78 11.88 -9.81 1.23
CA LEU A 78 12.13 -8.86 0.15
C LEU A 78 13.55 -9.06 -0.41
N SER A 79 13.67 -9.28 -1.72
CA SER A 79 14.98 -9.42 -2.37
C SER A 79 15.70 -8.09 -2.47
N LYS A 80 17.02 -8.11 -2.68
CA LYS A 80 17.83 -6.90 -2.93
C LYS A 80 17.49 -6.21 -4.26
N ASP A 81 16.81 -6.93 -5.14
CA ASP A 81 16.42 -6.52 -6.50
C ASP A 81 15.07 -5.81 -6.59
N VAL A 82 14.38 -5.69 -5.45
CA VAL A 82 13.10 -5.01 -5.36
C VAL A 82 13.25 -3.52 -5.69
N GLU A 83 12.24 -2.99 -6.37
CA GLU A 83 12.21 -1.66 -6.94
C GLU A 83 10.87 -1.01 -6.60
N GLY A 84 10.87 0.22 -6.09
CA GLY A 84 9.67 1.07 -6.08
C GLY A 84 8.65 0.89 -4.95
N ILE A 85 8.89 0.01 -3.97
CA ILE A 85 7.92 -0.20 -2.87
C ILE A 85 7.86 0.99 -1.88
N LEU A 86 9.00 1.59 -1.54
CA LEU A 86 9.11 2.72 -0.59
C LEU A 86 10.18 3.73 -1.06
N GLY A 87 10.16 4.08 -2.34
CA GLY A 87 11.13 5.04 -2.88
C GLY A 87 12.60 4.58 -2.83
N LYS A 88 12.84 3.28 -2.68
CA LYS A 88 14.15 2.59 -2.65
C LYS A 88 15.08 2.96 -1.49
N THR A 89 14.57 3.58 -0.43
CA THR A 89 15.39 3.96 0.75
C THR A 89 16.11 2.78 1.42
N TYR A 90 15.64 1.55 1.18
CA TYR A 90 16.26 0.31 1.65
C TYR A 90 17.44 -0.20 0.78
N GLN A 91 17.64 0.33 -0.44
CA GLN A 91 18.70 -0.16 -1.32
C GLN A 91 20.08 0.31 -0.81
N PRO A 92 21.09 -0.58 -0.74
CA PRO A 92 22.45 -0.18 -0.42
C PRO A 92 22.95 0.91 -1.37
N GLY A 93 23.50 2.00 -0.82
CA GLY A 93 24.01 3.12 -1.61
C GLY A 93 22.94 4.07 -2.17
N TYR A 94 21.68 3.96 -1.73
CA TYR A 94 20.63 4.88 -2.14
C TYR A 94 20.96 6.34 -1.75
N VAL A 95 20.88 7.23 -2.74
CA VAL A 95 20.98 8.68 -2.55
C VAL A 95 19.62 9.28 -2.86
N SER A 96 19.03 9.97 -1.87
CA SER A 96 17.72 10.58 -2.03
C SER A 96 17.78 11.73 -3.05
N PRO A 97 16.98 11.69 -4.14
CA PRO A 97 16.87 12.80 -5.09
C PRO A 97 15.99 13.94 -4.55
N VAL A 98 15.36 13.72 -3.39
CA VAL A 98 14.37 14.61 -2.79
C VAL A 98 15.02 15.93 -2.38
N LYS A 99 14.43 17.05 -2.80
CA LYS A 99 14.90 18.39 -2.44
C LYS A 99 14.73 18.61 -0.94
N ARG A 100 15.83 18.80 -0.22
CA ARG A 100 15.81 19.14 1.22
C ARG A 100 15.43 20.62 1.41
N GLY A 101 14.78 20.93 2.53
CA GLY A 101 14.47 22.31 2.92
C GLY A 101 13.22 22.91 2.28
N VAL A 102 12.33 22.10 1.70
CA VAL A 102 11.00 22.54 1.25
C VAL A 102 9.91 21.79 2.04
N PRO A 103 8.73 22.40 2.29
CA PRO A 103 7.70 21.82 3.17
C PRO A 103 7.18 20.45 2.73
N MET A 104 7.05 20.20 1.41
CA MET A 104 6.58 18.92 0.86
C MET A 104 7.42 18.51 -0.34
N PRO A 105 8.55 17.82 -0.11
CA PRO A 105 9.44 17.49 -1.20
C PRO A 105 8.98 16.20 -1.90
N ILE A 106 8.88 16.25 -3.23
CA ILE A 106 8.39 15.15 -4.05
C ILE A 106 9.58 14.36 -4.59
N MET A 107 9.54 13.03 -4.46
CA MET A 107 10.60 12.13 -4.98
C MET A 107 10.56 11.99 -6.51
N GLY A 108 9.36 12.02 -7.09
CA GLY A 108 9.10 11.79 -8.52
C GLY A 108 9.30 10.34 -8.95
N GLY A 109 9.21 10.11 -10.26
CA GLY A 109 9.35 8.79 -10.88
C GLY A 109 8.03 8.02 -11.02
N GLU A 110 6.91 8.70 -10.87
CA GLU A 110 5.55 8.22 -11.11
C GLU A 110 5.40 7.58 -12.50
N ASP A 111 6.07 8.14 -13.51
CA ASP A 111 6.06 7.65 -14.90
C ASP A 111 6.62 6.21 -15.04
N LYS A 112 7.44 5.77 -14.08
CA LYS A 112 8.03 4.42 -14.03
C LYS A 112 7.08 3.39 -13.44
N TYR A 113 6.19 3.84 -12.56
CA TYR A 113 5.30 2.99 -11.76
C TYR A 113 3.82 3.15 -12.12
N GLN A 114 3.49 4.02 -13.07
CA GLN A 114 2.13 4.16 -13.57
C GLN A 114 1.61 2.82 -14.07
N THR A 115 0.47 2.39 -13.50
CA THR A 115 -0.27 1.19 -13.88
C THR A 115 -1.58 1.59 -14.57
N PRO A 116 -2.12 0.76 -15.47
CA PRO A 116 -3.40 1.04 -16.14
C PRO A 116 -4.62 0.85 -15.24
N ALA A 117 -4.48 0.12 -14.12
CA ALA A 117 -5.54 -0.14 -13.16
C ALA A 117 -4.97 -0.54 -11.80
N LEU A 118 -5.78 -0.39 -10.74
CA LEU A 118 -5.39 -0.71 -9.36
C LEU A 118 -4.91 -2.17 -9.17
N HIS A 119 -5.51 -3.11 -9.89
CA HIS A 119 -5.15 -4.53 -9.85
C HIS A 119 -4.09 -4.92 -10.88
N SER A 120 -3.61 -3.98 -11.70
CA SER A 120 -2.64 -4.27 -12.74
C SER A 120 -1.23 -4.35 -12.18
N ALA A 121 -0.55 -5.46 -12.49
CA ALA A 121 0.87 -5.64 -12.23
C ALA A 121 1.78 -5.02 -13.31
N LEU A 122 1.21 -4.32 -14.31
CA LEU A 122 1.97 -3.77 -15.43
C LEU A 122 2.43 -2.35 -15.14
N CYS A 123 3.74 -2.14 -15.11
CA CYS A 123 4.37 -0.82 -15.19
C CYS A 123 5.79 -0.92 -15.77
N LYS A 124 6.41 0.21 -16.16
CA LYS A 124 7.73 0.24 -16.84
C LYS A 124 8.86 -0.38 -16.01
N LYS A 125 8.77 -0.32 -14.68
CA LYS A 125 9.80 -0.82 -13.76
C LYS A 125 9.32 -1.91 -12.81
N CYS A 126 8.08 -2.37 -12.94
CA CYS A 126 7.51 -3.42 -12.10
C CYS A 126 8.17 -4.76 -12.41
N ARG A 127 8.68 -5.44 -11.38
CA ARG A 127 9.32 -6.75 -11.49
C ARG A 127 8.52 -7.75 -10.69
N PHE A 128 7.93 -8.72 -11.38
CA PHE A 128 7.23 -9.84 -10.76
C PHE A 128 7.88 -11.14 -11.22
N GLN A 129 7.95 -12.11 -10.32
CA GLN A 129 8.30 -13.47 -10.70
C GLN A 129 7.17 -14.00 -11.58
N ARG A 130 7.42 -14.10 -12.89
CA ARG A 130 6.45 -14.72 -13.80
C ARG A 130 6.36 -16.20 -13.44
N SER A 131 5.14 -16.71 -13.28
CA SER A 131 4.91 -18.15 -13.33
C SER A 131 5.50 -18.66 -14.65
N ALA A 132 6.26 -19.76 -14.61
CA ALA A 132 6.76 -20.42 -15.80
C ALA A 132 5.56 -21.00 -16.57
N GLY A 133 4.94 -20.17 -17.40
CA GLY A 133 3.70 -20.50 -18.08
C GLY A 133 3.04 -19.23 -18.59
N VAL A 134 2.96 -19.13 -19.91
CA VAL A 134 2.40 -18.02 -20.69
C VAL A 134 3.37 -16.84 -20.88
N ALA A 135 4.37 -17.07 -21.73
CA ALA A 135 4.76 -16.03 -22.68
C ALA A 135 3.56 -15.84 -23.64
N SER A 136 2.85 -14.73 -23.52
CA SER A 136 2.03 -14.23 -24.62
C SER A 136 2.83 -13.14 -25.32
N ILE A 137 2.87 -13.32 -26.64
CA ILE A 137 3.56 -12.54 -27.67
C ILE A 137 3.04 -11.10 -27.66
#